data_AF-A0A2T6C2N5-F1
#
_entry.id   AF-A0A2T6C2N5-F1
#
_cell.length_a   1.000
_cell.length_b   1.000
_cell.length_c   1.000
_cell.angle_alpha   90.00
_cell.angle_beta   90.00
_cell.angle_gamma   90.00
#
_symmetry.space_group_name_H-M   'P 1'
#
loop_
_entity.id
_entity.type
_entity.pdbx_description
1 polymer ?
#
loop_
_entity_poly.entity_id
_entity_poly.type
_entity_poly.pdbx_seq_one_letter_code
_entity_poly.pdbx_strand_id
1 'polypeptide(L)'
;MQAIGICRFSYPGDGGFQVEHDSLKARMDYLYAPARMDERFATFETMMLPPLRAQTDDDFTLAVVIGDSLPDQYRDRLEALLADMPQAVILPRAPGPHRKVMQDATNSVRRFDDAPCLQFRMDDDDAVACNYIEKLRQAARDVAPMAARHRHIAIDFNQGYIVQPGPDGLLAAPTQAPYAAAALALMIRHDLPLSVMNFAHMKVGRKMPTVTFTGEDMMLRGHNAYNDSRQKPGIKQPDFAPLDAAAKAHFKKVFNVDAGSVAAAFAALPSTAR
;
A
#
# COMPACT_ATOMS: atom_id res chain seq x y z
N MET A 1 16.30 5.32 12.05
CA MET A 1 15.31 4.22 12.13
C MET A 1 14.97 3.83 10.71
N GLN A 2 15.20 2.58 10.32
CA GLN A 2 14.85 2.12 8.97
C GLN A 2 13.32 2.17 8.78
N ALA A 3 12.87 2.60 7.61
CA ALA A 3 11.47 2.51 7.18
C ALA A 3 11.33 1.50 6.04
N ILE A 4 10.40 0.55 6.17
CA ILE A 4 10.14 -0.49 5.17
C ILE A 4 8.67 -0.49 4.79
N GLY A 5 8.38 -0.20 3.52
CA GLY A 5 7.09 -0.44 2.90
C GLY A 5 7.04 -1.85 2.33
N ILE A 6 5.98 -2.61 2.61
CA ILE A 6 5.74 -3.90 1.97
C ILE A 6 4.56 -3.76 1.00
N CYS A 7 4.82 -4.02 -0.28
CA CYS A 7 3.83 -4.06 -1.35
C CYS A 7 3.71 -5.48 -1.87
N ARG A 8 2.51 -6.04 -1.79
CA ARG A 8 2.22 -7.38 -2.31
C ARG A 8 1.59 -7.24 -3.70
N PHE A 9 2.40 -7.34 -4.73
CA PHE A 9 1.97 -7.11 -6.11
C PHE A 9 1.56 -8.44 -6.77
N SER A 10 0.25 -8.67 -6.89
CA SER A 10 -0.34 -9.90 -7.47
C SER A 10 0.24 -11.23 -6.96
N TYR A 11 0.67 -11.30 -5.70
CA TYR A 11 1.27 -12.52 -5.14
C TYR A 11 0.21 -13.60 -4.81
N PRO A 12 0.34 -14.85 -5.30
CA PRO A 12 -0.64 -15.93 -5.13
C PRO A 12 -0.54 -16.67 -3.78
N GLY A 13 -0.44 -15.95 -2.67
CA GLY A 13 -0.30 -16.54 -1.32
C GLY A 13 -1.53 -17.27 -0.78
N ASP A 14 -1.32 -18.12 0.24
CA ASP A 14 -2.38 -18.82 0.96
C ASP A 14 -2.91 -17.99 2.14
N GLY A 15 -4.22 -17.75 2.13
CA GLY A 15 -4.91 -16.95 3.14
C GLY A 15 -4.56 -15.46 3.09
N GLY A 16 -5.29 -14.65 3.85
CA GLY A 16 -5.15 -13.19 3.79
C GLY A 16 -5.88 -12.53 2.61
N PHE A 17 -6.80 -13.26 1.99
CA PHE A 17 -7.74 -12.80 0.97
C PHE A 17 -9.17 -13.08 1.45
N GLN A 18 -10.15 -12.32 0.97
CA GLN A 18 -11.58 -12.66 1.17
C GLN A 18 -12.10 -13.52 0.01
N VAL A 19 -11.46 -13.45 -1.15
CA VAL A 19 -11.72 -14.34 -2.28
C VAL A 19 -10.83 -15.56 -2.15
N GLU A 20 -11.45 -16.72 -1.96
CA GLU A 20 -10.77 -18.00 -1.96
C GLU A 20 -11.02 -18.71 -3.29
N HIS A 21 -10.04 -19.51 -3.71
CA HIS A 21 -10.12 -20.29 -4.95
C HIS A 21 -9.79 -21.74 -4.63
N ASP A 22 -10.47 -22.67 -5.32
CA ASP A 22 -10.36 -24.11 -5.07
C ASP A 22 -8.97 -24.69 -5.37
N SER A 23 -8.13 -23.96 -6.11
CA SER A 23 -6.76 -24.37 -6.42
C SER A 23 -5.82 -23.17 -6.59
N LEU A 24 -4.52 -23.43 -6.42
CA LEU A 24 -3.46 -22.46 -6.72
C LEU A 24 -3.54 -21.99 -8.18
N LYS A 25 -3.80 -22.89 -9.12
CA LYS A 25 -3.96 -22.53 -10.54
C LYS A 25 -5.11 -21.54 -10.74
N ALA A 26 -6.29 -21.81 -10.17
CA ALA A 26 -7.43 -20.91 -10.28
C ALA A 26 -7.15 -19.53 -9.66
N ARG A 27 -6.41 -19.48 -8.55
CA ARG A 27 -5.95 -18.22 -7.94
C ARG A 27 -5.01 -17.46 -8.86
N MET A 28 -4.05 -18.13 -9.50
CA MET A 28 -3.11 -17.52 -10.44
C MET A 28 -3.83 -17.03 -11.70
N ASP A 29 -4.72 -17.83 -12.27
CA ASP A 29 -5.55 -17.44 -13.42
C ASP A 29 -6.38 -16.18 -13.10
N TYR A 30 -6.92 -16.07 -11.89
CA TYR A 30 -7.66 -14.89 -11.42
C TYR A 30 -6.75 -13.67 -11.21
N LEU A 31 -5.61 -13.83 -10.54
CA LEU A 31 -4.69 -12.74 -10.23
C LEU A 31 -4.01 -12.18 -11.48
N TYR A 32 -3.68 -13.04 -12.45
CA TYR A 32 -2.95 -12.68 -13.66
C TYR A 32 -3.84 -12.47 -14.89
N ALA A 33 -5.17 -12.48 -14.70
CA ALA A 33 -6.13 -12.16 -15.75
C ALA A 33 -5.74 -10.80 -16.40
N PRO A 34 -5.62 -10.71 -17.74
CA PRO A 34 -5.08 -9.51 -18.40
C PRO A 34 -5.74 -8.20 -17.98
N ALA A 35 -7.07 -8.14 -17.98
CA ALA A 35 -7.82 -6.96 -17.55
C ALA A 35 -7.46 -6.50 -16.12
N ARG A 36 -7.31 -7.45 -15.19
CA ARG A 36 -6.94 -7.17 -13.80
C ARG A 36 -5.51 -6.67 -13.68
N MET A 37 -4.58 -7.25 -14.44
CA MET A 37 -3.19 -6.82 -14.44
C MET A 37 -3.03 -5.43 -15.07
N ASP A 38 -3.76 -5.14 -16.14
CA ASP A 38 -3.72 -3.82 -16.79
C ASP A 38 -4.23 -2.74 -15.82
N GLU A 39 -5.37 -2.96 -15.15
CA GLU A 39 -5.88 -2.02 -14.13
C GLU A 39 -4.90 -1.87 -12.96
N ARG A 40 -4.33 -2.96 -12.46
CA ARG A 40 -3.33 -2.94 -11.37
C ARG A 40 -2.11 -2.12 -11.74
N PHE A 41 -1.58 -2.30 -12.95
CA PHE A 41 -0.46 -1.48 -13.39
C PHE A 41 -0.86 -0.02 -13.55
N ALA A 42 -2.08 0.28 -14.01
CA ALA A 42 -2.56 1.65 -14.11
C ALA A 42 -2.61 2.34 -12.73
N THR A 43 -3.13 1.68 -11.69
CA THR A 43 -3.10 2.24 -10.32
C THR A 43 -1.69 2.32 -9.76
N PHE A 44 -0.89 1.28 -9.93
CA PHE A 44 0.48 1.24 -9.41
C PHE A 44 1.33 2.39 -9.98
N GLU A 45 1.27 2.58 -11.29
CA GLU A 45 2.03 3.59 -12.03
C GLU A 45 1.53 5.02 -11.78
N THR A 46 0.22 5.23 -11.70
CA THR A 46 -0.35 6.59 -11.65
C THR A 46 -0.74 7.05 -10.25
N MET A 47 -0.81 6.15 -9.27
CA MET A 47 -1.23 6.46 -7.90
C MET A 47 -0.19 6.08 -6.84
N MET A 48 0.26 4.82 -6.80
CA MET A 48 1.12 4.34 -5.72
C MET A 48 2.57 4.82 -5.83
N LEU A 49 3.17 4.71 -7.03
CA LEU A 49 4.57 5.09 -7.25
C LEU A 49 4.84 6.60 -7.18
N PRO A 50 4.01 7.51 -7.74
CA PRO A 50 4.34 8.94 -7.80
C PRO A 50 4.67 9.60 -6.45
N PRO A 51 3.91 9.38 -5.35
CA PRO A 51 4.27 9.95 -4.05
C PRO A 51 5.48 9.29 -3.42
N LEU A 52 5.72 8.00 -3.67
CA LEU A 52 6.89 7.31 -3.12
C LEU A 52 8.19 7.81 -3.76
N ARG A 53 8.16 8.10 -5.06
CA ARG A 53 9.28 8.75 -5.77
C ARG A 53 9.51 10.18 -5.32
N ALA A 54 8.46 10.86 -4.88
CA ALA A 54 8.50 12.25 -4.46
C ALA A 54 8.60 12.42 -2.93
N GLN A 55 8.99 11.37 -2.18
CA GLN A 55 9.14 11.50 -0.73
C GLN A 55 10.16 12.59 -0.37
N THR A 56 9.82 13.44 0.60
CA THR A 56 10.74 14.44 1.16
C THR A 56 11.87 13.80 1.97
N ASP A 57 11.65 12.56 2.44
CA ASP A 57 12.64 11.69 3.05
C ASP A 57 12.72 10.39 2.22
N ASP A 58 13.77 10.27 1.43
CA ASP A 58 13.96 9.22 0.43
C ASP A 58 14.66 7.95 0.99
N ASP A 59 15.06 7.96 2.27
CA ASP A 59 15.71 6.84 2.95
C ASP A 59 14.66 5.84 3.47
N PHE A 60 14.09 5.07 2.55
CA PHE A 60 13.23 3.94 2.86
C PHE A 60 13.50 2.77 1.93
N THR A 61 12.98 1.60 2.28
CA THR A 61 12.98 0.42 1.42
C THR A 61 11.54 0.07 1.06
N LEU A 62 11.25 -0.13 -0.22
CA LEU A 62 9.99 -0.67 -0.72
C LEU A 62 10.22 -2.13 -1.14
N ALA A 63 9.83 -3.07 -0.29
CA ALA A 63 9.82 -4.49 -0.62
C ALA A 63 8.60 -4.81 -1.49
N VAL A 64 8.81 -5.11 -2.77
CA VAL A 64 7.77 -5.49 -3.73
C VAL A 64 7.76 -7.01 -3.88
N VAL A 65 6.81 -7.68 -3.24
CA VAL A 65 6.70 -9.14 -3.28
C VAL A 65 5.82 -9.57 -4.44
N ILE A 66 6.39 -10.41 -5.30
CA ILE A 66 5.71 -11.03 -6.45
C ILE A 66 5.75 -12.56 -6.32
N GLY A 67 4.85 -13.24 -7.02
CA GLY A 67 4.99 -14.68 -7.23
C GLY A 67 6.20 -14.97 -8.12
N ASP A 68 6.94 -16.04 -7.83
CA ASP A 68 7.90 -16.64 -8.78
C ASP A 68 7.23 -17.11 -10.09
N SER A 69 5.91 -17.22 -10.04
CA SER A 69 5.02 -17.57 -11.15
C SER A 69 4.42 -16.37 -11.89
N LEU A 70 4.83 -15.14 -11.57
CA LEU A 70 4.38 -13.94 -12.30
C LEU A 70 4.80 -14.07 -13.78
N PRO A 71 3.88 -13.94 -14.76
CA PRO A 71 4.23 -14.00 -16.18
C PRO A 71 5.31 -12.98 -16.57
N ASP A 72 6.26 -13.41 -17.40
CA ASP A 72 7.45 -12.61 -17.76
C ASP A 72 7.09 -11.21 -18.27
N GLN A 73 6.07 -11.07 -19.12
CA GLN A 73 5.63 -9.76 -19.62
C GLN A 73 5.26 -8.75 -18.51
N TYR A 74 4.70 -9.24 -17.39
CA TYR A 74 4.35 -8.40 -16.26
C TYR A 74 5.55 -8.16 -15.34
N ARG A 75 6.43 -9.16 -15.23
CA ARG A 75 7.69 -9.00 -14.51
C ARG A 75 8.58 -7.95 -15.19
N ASP A 76 8.76 -8.04 -16.49
CA ASP A 76 9.54 -7.09 -17.29
C ASP A 76 8.97 -5.67 -17.16
N ARG A 77 7.63 -5.53 -17.22
CA ARG A 77 6.96 -4.24 -17.00
C ARG A 77 7.21 -3.70 -15.59
N LEU A 78 7.12 -4.55 -14.56
CA LEU A 78 7.38 -4.15 -13.18
C LEU A 78 8.84 -3.73 -12.97
N GLU A 79 9.79 -4.48 -13.53
CA GLU A 79 11.22 -4.16 -13.46
C GLU A 79 11.52 -2.83 -14.16
N ALA A 80 10.96 -2.60 -15.35
CA ALA A 80 11.10 -1.33 -16.05
C ALA A 80 10.51 -0.15 -15.26
N LEU A 81 9.32 -0.34 -14.66
CA LEU A 81 8.66 0.67 -13.83
C LEU A 81 9.41 1.01 -12.55
N LEU A 82 10.31 0.14 -12.07
CA LEU A 82 11.05 0.33 -10.82
C LEU A 82 12.55 0.59 -11.04
N ALA A 83 13.02 0.60 -12.29
CA ALA A 83 14.44 0.65 -12.64
C ALA A 83 15.18 1.88 -12.08
N ASP A 84 14.48 3.01 -11.94
CA ASP A 84 14.98 4.30 -11.45
C ASP A 84 14.56 4.59 -10.00
N MET A 85 14.03 3.60 -9.28
CA MET A 85 13.61 3.73 -7.88
C MET A 85 14.57 2.95 -6.97
N PRO A 86 15.65 3.57 -6.45
CA PRO A 86 16.66 2.86 -5.65
C PRO A 86 16.12 2.26 -4.34
N GLN A 87 14.98 2.74 -3.86
CA GLN A 87 14.29 2.20 -2.69
C GLN A 87 13.62 0.85 -2.97
N ALA A 88 13.29 0.55 -4.22
CA ALA A 88 12.50 -0.62 -4.58
C ALA A 88 13.36 -1.89 -4.66
N VAL A 89 12.88 -2.95 -4.00
CA VAL A 89 13.48 -4.28 -4.04
C VAL A 89 12.42 -5.29 -4.44
N ILE A 90 12.52 -5.85 -5.64
CA ILE A 90 11.63 -6.91 -6.11
C ILE A 90 12.04 -8.23 -5.47
N LEU A 91 11.08 -8.89 -4.81
CA LEU A 91 11.29 -10.12 -4.05
C LEU A 91 10.38 -11.22 -4.59
N PRO A 92 10.85 -12.04 -5.56
CA PRO A 92 10.13 -13.22 -6.00
C PRO A 92 10.00 -14.24 -4.86
N ARG A 93 8.81 -14.80 -4.68
CA ARG A 93 8.53 -15.81 -3.66
C ARG A 93 7.62 -16.89 -4.24
N ALA A 94 7.89 -18.14 -3.87
CA ALA A 94 6.95 -19.24 -4.11
C ALA A 94 5.63 -18.98 -3.35
N PRO A 95 4.48 -19.49 -3.84
CA PRO A 95 3.23 -19.51 -3.10
C PRO A 95 3.40 -20.17 -1.72
N GLY A 96 2.72 -19.65 -0.71
CA GLY A 96 2.75 -20.22 0.64
C GLY A 96 1.96 -19.38 1.65
N PRO A 97 2.05 -19.71 2.95
CA PRO A 97 1.28 -19.03 3.99
C PRO A 97 1.58 -17.53 4.03
N HIS A 98 0.59 -16.73 3.60
CA HIS A 98 0.78 -15.32 3.25
C HIS A 98 1.49 -14.51 4.36
N ARG A 99 1.04 -14.64 5.61
CA ARG A 99 1.64 -13.90 6.74
C ARG A 99 3.11 -14.24 6.97
N LYS A 100 3.50 -15.50 6.78
CA LYS A 100 4.89 -15.95 6.95
C LYS A 100 5.76 -15.43 5.81
N VAL A 101 5.28 -15.54 4.57
CA VAL A 101 6.03 -15.07 3.39
C VAL A 101 6.24 -13.56 3.43
N MET A 102 5.23 -12.77 3.80
CA MET A 102 5.39 -11.32 3.95
C MET A 102 6.33 -10.95 5.10
N GLN A 103 6.29 -11.70 6.21
CA GLN A 103 7.21 -11.51 7.32
C GLN A 103 8.66 -11.77 6.88
N ASP A 104 8.90 -12.88 6.17
CA ASP A 104 10.23 -13.24 5.68
C ASP A 104 10.74 -12.24 4.65
N ALA A 105 9.88 -11.79 3.74
CA ALA A 105 10.21 -10.75 2.77
C ALA A 105 10.62 -9.43 3.46
N THR A 106 9.80 -8.96 4.42
CA THR A 106 10.11 -7.75 5.20
C THR A 106 11.43 -7.88 5.95
N ASN A 107 11.66 -9.02 6.62
CA ASN A 107 12.90 -9.25 7.37
C ASN A 107 14.12 -9.43 6.48
N SER A 108 13.96 -9.90 5.23
CA SER A 108 15.08 -10.07 4.30
C SER A 108 15.74 -8.76 3.86
N VAL A 109 15.03 -7.63 3.98
CA VAL A 109 15.55 -6.28 3.70
C VAL A 109 15.75 -5.46 4.97
N ARG A 110 15.48 -6.05 6.14
CA ARG A 110 15.58 -5.35 7.43
C ARG A 110 17.02 -5.33 7.93
N ARG A 111 17.43 -4.18 8.45
CA ARG A 111 18.63 -4.04 9.28
C ARG A 111 18.31 -4.43 10.72
N PHE A 112 19.14 -5.30 11.28
CA PHE A 112 19.10 -5.68 12.69
C PHE A 112 20.25 -4.94 13.42
N ASP A 113 20.13 -3.61 13.50
CA ASP A 113 21.16 -2.65 13.93
C ASP A 113 20.83 -1.99 15.29
N ASP A 114 20.17 -2.73 16.17
CA ASP A 114 19.65 -2.28 17.49
C ASP A 114 18.68 -1.08 17.47
N ALA A 115 18.34 -0.56 16.29
CA ALA A 115 17.30 0.45 16.13
C ALA A 115 15.91 -0.19 15.88
N PRO A 116 14.82 0.44 16.36
CA PRO A 116 13.47 0.06 15.94
C PRO A 116 13.29 0.22 14.42
N CYS A 117 12.49 -0.66 13.84
CA CYS A 117 12.12 -0.64 12.43
C CYS A 117 10.71 -0.11 12.26
N LEU A 118 10.54 0.91 11.42
CA LEU A 118 9.24 1.41 10.99
C LEU A 118 8.80 0.57 9.80
N GLN A 119 7.58 0.04 9.83
CA GLN A 119 7.06 -0.85 8.80
C GLN A 119 5.64 -0.46 8.45
N PHE A 120 5.34 -0.32 7.17
CA PHE A 120 4.01 0.05 6.67
C PHE A 120 3.60 -0.84 5.50
N ARG A 121 2.29 -0.96 5.32
CA ARG A 121 1.73 -1.63 4.14
C ARG A 121 1.57 -0.60 3.04
N MET A 122 1.82 -1.02 1.81
CA MET A 122 1.52 -0.23 0.65
C MET A 122 0.84 -1.13 -0.37
N ASP A 123 -0.48 -1.11 -0.39
CA ASP A 123 -1.23 -1.81 -1.42
C ASP A 123 -1.02 -1.06 -2.77
N ASP A 124 -1.00 -1.78 -3.89
CA ASP A 124 -0.65 -1.22 -5.22
C ASP A 124 -1.70 -0.28 -5.84
N ASP A 125 -2.81 -0.07 -5.14
CA ASP A 125 -3.86 0.90 -5.43
C ASP A 125 -4.01 1.99 -4.36
N ASP A 126 -3.19 1.95 -3.30
CA ASP A 126 -3.11 2.99 -2.27
C ASP A 126 -1.98 3.98 -2.55
N ALA A 127 -2.07 5.17 -1.96
CA ALA A 127 -1.01 6.16 -1.96
C ALA A 127 -0.88 6.83 -0.59
N VAL A 128 0.29 7.37 -0.30
CA VAL A 128 0.56 8.18 0.91
C VAL A 128 1.05 9.57 0.53
N ALA A 129 0.97 10.54 1.43
CA ALA A 129 1.49 11.88 1.16
C ALA A 129 3.00 11.87 0.87
N CYS A 130 3.48 12.85 0.09
CA CYS A 130 4.88 13.02 -0.28
C CYS A 130 5.81 13.30 0.93
N ASN A 131 5.27 13.56 2.11
CA ASN A 131 6.04 13.73 3.34
C ASN A 131 5.81 12.58 4.35
N TYR A 132 5.22 11.46 3.92
CA TYR A 132 4.84 10.36 4.80
C TYR A 132 6.02 9.77 5.59
N ILE A 133 7.15 9.50 4.94
CA ILE A 133 8.33 8.91 5.62
C ILE A 133 8.90 9.89 6.67
N GLU A 134 9.00 11.17 6.31
CA GLU A 134 9.45 12.24 7.20
C GLU A 134 8.54 12.33 8.44
N LYS A 135 7.22 12.40 8.23
CA LYS A 135 6.20 12.48 9.28
C LYS A 135 6.17 11.23 10.15
N LEU A 136 6.30 10.05 9.54
CA LEU A 136 6.35 8.78 10.25
C LEU A 136 7.58 8.70 11.17
N ARG A 137 8.75 9.13 10.70
CA ARG A 137 9.98 9.20 11.51
C ARG A 137 9.86 10.24 12.62
N GLN A 138 9.23 11.38 12.36
CA GLN A 138 8.96 12.39 13.38
C GLN A 138 8.05 11.82 14.48
N ALA A 139 6.90 11.26 14.11
CA ALA A 139 5.98 10.63 15.04
C ALA A 139 6.66 9.53 15.88
N ALA A 140 7.52 8.71 15.26
CA ALA A 140 8.28 7.68 15.96
C ALA A 140 9.26 8.25 17.01
N ARG A 141 9.88 9.41 16.74
CA ARG A 141 10.73 10.12 17.72
C ARG A 141 9.89 10.66 18.88
N ASP A 142 8.75 11.28 18.58
CA ASP A 142 7.88 11.91 19.57
C ASP A 142 7.33 10.90 20.60
N VAL A 143 7.09 9.66 20.16
CA VAL A 143 6.56 8.57 20.98
C VAL A 143 7.64 7.61 21.52
N ALA A 144 8.92 7.90 21.29
CA ALA A 144 10.03 7.01 21.63
C ALA A 144 10.06 6.57 23.12
N PRO A 145 9.81 7.45 24.12
CA PRO A 145 9.78 7.05 25.53
C PRO A 145 8.67 6.03 25.85
N MET A 146 7.53 6.12 25.17
CA MET A 146 6.46 5.13 25.29
C MET A 146 6.88 3.83 24.60
N ALA A 147 7.38 3.92 23.37
CA ALA A 147 7.79 2.77 22.58
C ALA A 147 8.86 1.90 23.25
N ALA A 148 9.79 2.50 24.01
CA ALA A 148 10.83 1.78 24.75
C ALA A 148 10.27 0.72 25.73
N ARG A 149 9.00 0.85 26.15
CA ARG A 149 8.32 -0.06 27.09
C ARG A 149 7.49 -1.13 26.39
N HIS A 150 7.44 -1.12 25.06
CA HIS A 150 6.58 -1.99 24.28
C HIS A 150 7.36 -2.70 23.17
N ARG A 151 6.85 -3.88 22.79
CA ARG A 151 7.43 -4.68 21.70
C ARG A 151 7.18 -4.07 20.33
N HIS A 152 6.06 -3.36 20.20
CA HIS A 152 5.61 -2.72 19.00
C HIS A 152 4.54 -1.68 19.36
N ILE A 153 4.47 -0.61 18.57
CA ILE A 153 3.39 0.39 18.65
C ILE A 153 2.84 0.62 17.24
N ALA A 154 1.58 1.02 17.13
CA ALA A 154 1.03 1.53 15.86
C ALA A 154 1.10 3.06 15.83
N ILE A 155 1.50 3.60 14.67
CA ILE A 155 1.50 5.02 14.34
C ILE A 155 0.58 5.16 13.12
N ASP A 156 -0.52 5.87 13.30
CA ASP A 156 -1.63 5.95 12.34
C ASP A 156 -1.85 7.39 11.90
N PHE A 157 -1.94 7.63 10.59
CA PHE A 157 -2.41 8.90 10.04
C PHE A 157 -3.77 8.67 9.38
N ASN A 158 -4.83 9.10 10.04
CA ASN A 158 -6.18 8.59 9.76
C ASN A 158 -6.98 9.38 8.72
N GLN A 159 -6.39 10.43 8.14
CA GLN A 159 -7.09 11.41 7.31
C GLN A 159 -6.59 11.39 5.86
N GLY A 160 -7.51 11.54 4.91
CA GLY A 160 -7.22 11.62 3.49
C GLY A 160 -8.46 11.37 2.64
N TYR A 161 -8.32 10.61 1.56
CA TYR A 161 -9.43 10.32 0.64
C TYR A 161 -9.54 8.82 0.33
N ILE A 162 -10.76 8.36 0.11
CA ILE A 162 -11.03 7.13 -0.63
C ILE A 162 -11.16 7.54 -2.08
N VAL A 163 -10.48 6.85 -2.99
CA VAL A 163 -10.42 7.25 -4.40
C VAL A 163 -10.77 6.08 -5.31
N GLN A 164 -11.54 6.38 -6.36
CA GLN A 164 -11.85 5.44 -7.42
C GLN A 164 -11.31 6.01 -8.74
N PRO A 165 -10.28 5.39 -9.32
CA PRO A 165 -9.74 5.79 -10.62
C PRO A 165 -10.64 5.33 -11.77
N GLY A 166 -10.57 6.05 -12.89
CA GLY A 166 -11.34 5.77 -14.09
C GLY A 166 -10.90 6.64 -15.27
N PRO A 167 -11.53 6.47 -16.45
CA PRO A 167 -11.14 7.16 -17.69
C PRO A 167 -11.32 8.68 -17.63
N ASP A 168 -12.14 9.18 -16.71
CA ASP A 168 -12.35 10.62 -16.47
C ASP A 168 -11.46 11.18 -15.33
N GLY A 169 -10.55 10.37 -14.79
CA GLY A 169 -9.64 10.73 -13.71
C GLY A 169 -10.00 10.02 -12.40
N LEU A 170 -10.13 10.78 -11.31
CA LEU A 170 -10.43 10.25 -9.98
C LEU A 170 -11.79 10.74 -9.51
N LEU A 171 -12.58 9.82 -8.99
CA LEU A 171 -13.61 10.14 -8.01
C LEU A 171 -13.02 10.04 -6.61
N ALA A 172 -13.40 10.95 -5.71
CA ALA A 172 -12.91 10.95 -4.34
C ALA A 172 -14.03 11.18 -3.33
N ALA A 173 -13.87 10.59 -2.16
CA ALA A 173 -14.66 10.85 -0.98
C ALA A 173 -13.70 11.11 0.20
N PRO A 174 -13.83 12.22 0.93
CA PRO A 174 -12.98 12.46 2.10
C PRO A 174 -13.21 11.37 3.15
N THR A 175 -12.15 11.01 3.86
CA THR A 175 -12.20 10.03 4.93
C THR A 175 -11.36 10.45 6.12
N GLN A 176 -11.89 10.18 7.30
CA GLN A 176 -11.18 10.29 8.56
C GLN A 176 -11.57 9.10 9.44
N ALA A 177 -10.78 8.03 9.39
CA ALA A 177 -11.07 6.79 10.10
C ALA A 177 -9.77 6.13 10.54
N PRO A 178 -9.63 5.78 11.83
CA PRO A 178 -8.39 5.20 12.33
C PRO A 178 -8.14 3.82 11.75
N TYR A 179 -6.86 3.47 11.68
CA TYR A 179 -6.37 2.13 11.35
C TYR A 179 -6.73 1.67 9.94
N ALA A 180 -6.86 2.58 8.98
CA ALA A 180 -6.80 2.23 7.57
C ALA A 180 -5.48 1.47 7.28
N ALA A 181 -5.42 0.68 6.21
CA ALA A 181 -4.16 0.04 5.82
C ALA A 181 -3.15 1.08 5.31
N ALA A 182 -3.60 1.97 4.42
CA ALA A 182 -2.85 3.14 3.96
C ALA A 182 -2.49 4.07 5.13
N ALA A 183 -1.26 4.58 5.10
CA ALA A 183 -0.66 5.47 6.11
C ALA A 183 -0.68 4.95 7.57
N LEU A 184 -0.89 3.66 7.78
CA LEU A 184 -0.67 2.99 9.06
C LEU A 184 0.70 2.29 9.06
N ALA A 185 1.50 2.62 10.06
CA ALA A 185 2.78 1.98 10.30
C ALA A 185 2.83 1.31 11.68
N LEU A 186 3.68 0.31 11.79
CA LEU A 186 4.12 -0.22 13.08
C LEU A 186 5.59 0.13 13.29
N MET A 187 5.92 0.58 14.50
CA MET A 187 7.30 0.60 14.98
C MET A 187 7.57 -0.69 15.73
N ILE A 188 8.45 -1.54 15.19
CA ILE A 188 8.80 -2.84 15.75
C ILE A 188 10.17 -2.76 16.43
N ARG A 189 10.28 -3.29 17.65
CA ARG A 189 11.54 -3.37 18.39
C ARG A 189 12.61 -4.16 17.61
N HIS A 190 13.88 -3.78 17.75
CA HIS A 190 15.01 -4.29 16.95
C HIS A 190 15.18 -5.82 17.00
N ASP A 191 14.94 -6.45 18.16
CA ASP A 191 15.14 -7.87 18.46
C ASP A 191 13.97 -8.78 18.03
N LEU A 192 12.91 -8.24 17.43
CA LEU A 192 11.72 -9.00 17.07
C LEU A 192 11.61 -9.21 15.56
N PRO A 193 11.50 -10.45 15.06
CA PRO A 193 11.30 -10.72 13.63
C PRO A 193 9.84 -10.52 13.19
N LEU A 194 9.07 -9.70 13.91
CA LEU A 194 7.68 -9.40 13.55
C LEU A 194 7.62 -8.43 12.38
N SER A 195 6.54 -8.56 11.61
CA SER A 195 6.22 -7.68 10.50
C SER A 195 4.88 -6.98 10.68
N VAL A 196 4.66 -5.86 9.96
CA VAL A 196 3.35 -5.21 9.85
C VAL A 196 2.25 -6.17 9.36
N MET A 197 2.62 -7.22 8.62
CA MET A 197 1.68 -8.22 8.08
C MET A 197 1.22 -9.27 9.11
N ASN A 198 1.83 -9.31 10.30
CA ASN A 198 1.38 -10.18 11.39
C ASN A 198 0.05 -9.72 12.03
N PHE A 199 -0.35 -8.46 11.86
CA PHE A 199 -1.48 -7.86 12.58
C PHE A 199 -2.57 -7.42 11.61
N ALA A 200 -3.85 -7.73 11.82
CA ALA A 200 -4.89 -7.10 11.00
C ALA A 200 -4.98 -5.60 11.32
N HIS A 201 -4.92 -4.71 10.31
CA HIS A 201 -4.87 -3.25 10.50
C HIS A 201 -6.01 -2.75 11.41
N MET A 202 -7.26 -3.10 11.12
CA MET A 202 -8.43 -2.75 11.96
C MET A 202 -8.39 -3.30 13.41
N LYS A 203 -7.45 -4.19 13.74
CA LYS A 203 -7.34 -4.84 15.06
C LYS A 203 -6.05 -4.49 15.80
N VAL A 204 -5.22 -3.58 15.29
CA VAL A 204 -3.95 -3.21 15.94
C VAL A 204 -4.16 -2.67 17.36
N GLY A 205 -5.18 -1.85 17.58
CA GLY A 205 -5.53 -1.33 18.92
C GLY A 205 -5.92 -2.40 19.95
N ARG A 206 -6.15 -3.66 19.53
CA ARG A 206 -6.39 -4.79 20.45
C ARG A 206 -5.09 -5.51 20.85
N LYS A 207 -3.95 -5.15 20.24
CA LYS A 207 -2.69 -5.88 20.33
C LYS A 207 -1.51 -5.01 20.75
N MET A 208 -1.61 -3.70 20.63
CA MET A 208 -0.54 -2.77 20.97
C MET A 208 -1.06 -1.37 21.29
N PRO A 209 -0.26 -0.52 21.96
CA PRO A 209 -0.53 0.91 22.02
C PRO A 209 -0.57 1.51 20.61
N THR A 210 -1.44 2.49 20.43
CA THR A 210 -1.69 3.17 19.17
C THR A 210 -1.64 4.68 19.39
N VAL A 211 -1.01 5.41 18.48
CA VAL A 211 -1.12 6.87 18.39
C VAL A 211 -1.67 7.21 17.01
N THR A 212 -2.74 8.01 16.97
CA THR A 212 -3.38 8.45 15.74
C THR A 212 -3.23 9.96 15.59
N PHE A 213 -2.68 10.39 14.47
CA PHE A 213 -2.53 11.79 14.09
C PHE A 213 -3.62 12.16 13.06
N THR A 214 -4.22 13.32 13.28
CA THR A 214 -5.28 13.93 12.45
C THR A 214 -4.83 15.35 12.08
N GLY A 215 -5.32 15.88 10.96
CA GLY A 215 -5.11 17.28 10.55
C GLY A 215 -4.34 17.44 9.24
N GLU A 216 -3.70 16.39 8.75
CA GLU A 216 -3.02 16.34 7.45
C GLU A 216 -3.59 15.19 6.62
N ASP A 217 -3.81 15.43 5.32
CA ASP A 217 -4.22 14.38 4.40
C ASP A 217 -3.00 13.51 4.07
N MET A 218 -2.96 12.29 4.61
CA MET A 218 -1.78 11.41 4.57
C MET A 218 -1.98 10.16 3.71
N MET A 219 -3.20 9.88 3.26
CA MET A 219 -3.51 8.72 2.42
C MET A 219 -4.50 9.00 1.29
N LEU A 220 -4.30 8.30 0.17
CA LEU A 220 -5.36 7.95 -0.77
C LEU A 220 -5.57 6.45 -0.67
N ARG A 221 -6.78 6.02 -0.30
CA ARG A 221 -7.13 4.60 -0.26
C ARG A 221 -7.83 4.20 -1.55
N GLY A 222 -7.26 3.26 -2.28
CA GLY A 222 -7.82 2.71 -3.50
C GLY A 222 -9.22 2.13 -3.29
N HIS A 223 -10.06 2.32 -4.29
CA HIS A 223 -11.38 1.75 -4.39
C HIS A 223 -11.60 1.26 -5.82
N ASN A 224 -11.54 -0.05 -6.00
CA ASN A 224 -11.81 -0.70 -7.27
C ASN A 224 -12.70 -1.95 -7.06
N ALA A 225 -13.14 -2.54 -8.17
CA ALA A 225 -14.00 -3.72 -8.18
C ALA A 225 -13.31 -4.98 -7.62
N TYR A 226 -11.98 -5.00 -7.60
CA TYR A 226 -11.16 -6.12 -7.13
C TYR A 226 -10.85 -6.06 -5.63
N ASN A 227 -11.29 -5.02 -4.91
CA ASN A 227 -11.06 -4.90 -3.48
C ASN A 227 -11.86 -5.96 -2.70
N ASP A 228 -11.14 -6.96 -2.20
CA ASP A 228 -11.65 -8.09 -1.40
C ASP A 228 -12.63 -7.68 -0.30
N SER A 229 -12.39 -6.53 0.35
CA SER A 229 -13.24 -6.02 1.43
C SER A 229 -14.65 -5.65 0.99
N ARG A 230 -14.93 -5.57 -0.32
CA ARG A 230 -16.17 -5.04 -0.90
C ARG A 230 -17.04 -6.06 -1.63
N GLN A 231 -16.60 -7.31 -1.75
CA GLN A 231 -17.37 -8.35 -2.45
C GLN A 231 -18.54 -8.93 -1.64
N LYS A 232 -18.79 -8.42 -0.41
CA LYS A 232 -19.92 -8.83 0.43
C LYS A 232 -21.15 -7.96 0.19
N PRO A 233 -22.38 -8.54 0.21
CA PRO A 233 -23.62 -7.77 0.08
C PRO A 233 -23.77 -6.70 1.19
N GLY A 234 -24.33 -5.53 0.84
CA GLY A 234 -24.74 -4.51 1.81
C GLY A 234 -23.66 -3.50 2.23
N ILE A 235 -22.52 -3.45 1.53
CA ILE A 235 -21.45 -2.49 1.83
C ILE A 235 -21.82 -1.10 1.28
N LYS A 236 -21.92 -0.12 2.17
CA LYS A 236 -22.21 1.28 1.80
C LYS A 236 -21.09 1.83 0.92
N GLN A 237 -21.46 2.36 -0.24
CA GLN A 237 -20.51 3.04 -1.11
C GLN A 237 -20.13 4.41 -0.52
N PRO A 238 -18.87 4.84 -0.63
CA PRO A 238 -18.48 6.21 -0.34
C PRO A 238 -19.26 7.17 -1.23
N ASP A 239 -19.53 8.37 -0.71
CA ASP A 239 -20.18 9.43 -1.49
C ASP A 239 -19.13 10.11 -2.37
N PHE A 240 -18.93 9.52 -3.55
CA PHE A 240 -17.87 9.88 -4.48
C PHE A 240 -18.24 11.10 -5.31
N ALA A 241 -17.31 12.05 -5.44
CA ALA A 241 -17.41 13.19 -6.34
C ALA A 241 -16.18 13.28 -7.25
N PRO A 242 -16.31 13.76 -8.50
CA PRO A 242 -15.16 14.10 -9.34
C PRO A 242 -14.31 15.19 -8.69
N LEU A 243 -12.99 15.15 -8.90
CA LEU A 243 -12.10 16.20 -8.43
C LEU A 243 -12.36 17.51 -9.20
N ASP A 244 -12.63 18.59 -8.46
CA ASP A 244 -12.59 19.95 -9.01
C ASP A 244 -11.14 20.44 -9.20
N ALA A 245 -10.96 21.67 -9.69
CA ALA A 245 -9.64 22.23 -9.94
C ALA A 245 -8.78 22.36 -8.66
N ALA A 246 -9.39 22.71 -7.53
CA ALA A 246 -8.68 22.85 -6.26
C ALA A 246 -8.26 21.49 -5.71
N ALA A 247 -9.14 20.48 -5.79
CA ALA A 247 -8.85 19.12 -5.38
C ALA A 247 -7.79 18.46 -6.26
N LYS A 248 -7.80 18.70 -7.59
CA LYS A 248 -6.73 18.26 -8.50
C LYS A 248 -5.38 18.87 -8.11
N ALA A 249 -5.33 20.17 -7.85
CA ALA A 249 -4.12 20.85 -7.40
C ALA A 249 -3.63 20.33 -6.04
N HIS A 250 -4.55 20.07 -5.10
CA HIS A 250 -4.25 19.47 -3.80
C HIS A 250 -3.68 18.06 -3.94
N PHE A 251 -4.31 17.21 -4.75
CA PHE A 251 -3.85 15.83 -4.95
C PHE A 251 -2.46 15.79 -5.59
N LYS A 252 -2.23 16.65 -6.60
CA LYS A 252 -0.91 16.78 -7.23
C LYS A 252 0.14 17.29 -6.25
N LYS A 253 -0.21 18.24 -5.37
CA LYS A 253 0.72 18.79 -4.38
C LYS A 253 1.05 17.81 -3.25
N VAL A 254 0.03 17.16 -2.68
CA VAL A 254 0.17 16.34 -1.48
C VAL A 254 0.61 14.92 -1.80
N PHE A 255 0.08 14.33 -2.87
CA PHE A 255 0.31 12.93 -3.23
C PHE A 255 1.11 12.76 -4.52
N ASN A 256 1.47 13.84 -5.22
CA ASN A 256 2.07 13.77 -6.56
C ASN A 256 1.21 12.99 -7.59
N VAL A 257 -0.06 12.74 -7.29
CA VAL A 257 -1.00 12.03 -8.16
C VAL A 257 -1.66 13.04 -9.09
N ASP A 258 -1.49 12.85 -10.39
CA ASP A 258 -2.09 13.68 -11.42
C ASP A 258 -3.36 13.02 -11.98
N ALA A 259 -4.49 13.70 -11.84
CA ALA A 259 -5.77 13.17 -12.31
C ALA A 259 -5.81 12.97 -13.84
N GLY A 260 -5.04 13.74 -14.61
CA GLY A 260 -4.92 13.58 -16.06
C GLY A 260 -4.10 12.34 -16.44
N SER A 261 -3.02 12.06 -15.73
CA SER A 261 -2.25 10.81 -15.89
C SER A 261 -3.10 9.58 -15.55
N VAL A 262 -3.90 9.64 -14.48
CA VAL A 262 -4.86 8.57 -14.14
C VAL A 262 -5.87 8.40 -15.27
N ALA A 263 -6.52 9.48 -15.72
CA ALA A 263 -7.50 9.44 -16.82
C ALA A 263 -6.91 8.80 -18.08
N ALA A 264 -5.70 9.21 -18.48
CA ALA A 264 -5.02 8.70 -19.66
C ALA A 264 -4.72 7.19 -19.55
N ALA A 265 -4.20 6.74 -18.40
CA ALA A 265 -3.91 5.32 -18.18
C ALA A 265 -5.18 4.46 -18.22
N PHE A 266 -6.26 4.91 -17.60
CA PHE A 266 -7.53 4.18 -17.57
C PHE A 266 -8.28 4.22 -18.90
N ALA A 267 -8.20 5.33 -19.65
CA ALA A 267 -8.76 5.42 -21.00
C ALA A 267 -8.03 4.51 -22.01
N ALA A 268 -6.76 4.16 -21.74
CA ALA A 268 -5.99 3.23 -22.55
C ALA A 268 -6.29 1.76 -22.26
N LEU A 269 -6.99 1.43 -21.16
CA LEU A 269 -7.33 0.05 -20.82
C LEU A 269 -8.26 -0.56 -21.88
N PRO A 270 -8.15 -1.88 -22.16
CA PRO A 270 -9.07 -2.58 -23.04
C PRO A 270 -10.53 -2.41 -22.58
N SER A 271 -11.50 -2.40 -23.49
CA SER A 271 -12.93 -2.24 -23.13
C SER A 271 -13.46 -3.36 -22.22
N THR A 272 -12.82 -4.53 -22.20
CA THR A 272 -13.11 -5.63 -21.28
C THR A 272 -12.60 -5.40 -19.86
N ALA A 273 -11.87 -4.32 -19.62
CA ALA A 273 -11.33 -3.87 -18.34
C ALA A 273 -11.94 -2.53 -17.87
N ARG A 274 -12.90 -1.96 -18.61
CA ARG A 274 -13.58 -0.69 -18.25
C ARG A 274 -14.98 -0.94 -17.69
#